data_AF-A0A7V2S609-F1
#
_entry.id   AF-A0A7V2S609-F1
#
_cell.length_a   1.000
_cell.length_b   1.000
_cell.length_c   1.000
_cell.angle_alpha   90.00
_cell.angle_beta   90.00
_cell.angle_gamma   90.00
#
_symmetry.space_group_name_H-M   'P 1'
#
loop_
_entity.id
_entity.type
_entity.pdbx_description
1 polymer ?
#
loop_
_entity_poly.entity_id
_entity_poly.type
_entity_poly.pdbx_seq_one_letter_code
_entity_poly.pdbx_strand_id
1 'polypeptide(L)'
;MSLKNHPPMSSQQGKSKYFKKNSGFAFDSLESVRKKLLDLSGRNTLLNYRHPKASCIRLIDELPDQIYEVLTLGKVFTFIPVPEPTERELIEAGYIEVDPVSKQKTSIEYPTAEQWAKYLGLDTRYDLPEAEITDDRIEKHQDTNLQTLLYAAELEARLRSIRSKAETAIEESGSNILYLALGFLEWYESRDSDVKRMAPLFTLPVQLERSKLDRSQGVYRYTLTLKDDGLLTNITFLEKLAHDFDLILPLIDEDLSPEVYYRNIKNTILEHQPKWKIRRQASLVLLNFAKQAMYQDLNPDNWPDDSRIDNHELIKMFFGGKTESSGGDGLSYATEHPIDDIQDAHDKFPLIYDADSSQHSALIDAVEGHNLVIEGPPGSGKSQTITNLISACIANGKKVLFVAEKMAALNVVKNRLDKADLGDFCLELHSHKTHKLKILQDLTKRLNKQK
;
A
#
# COMPACT_ATOMS: atom_id res chain seq x y z
N MET A 1 -25.43 39.89 -32.55
CA MET A 1 -25.58 38.42 -32.61
C MET A 1 -25.26 37.90 -31.23
N SER A 2 -26.20 37.19 -30.62
CA SER A 2 -26.45 37.18 -29.17
C SER A 2 -25.40 36.43 -28.35
N LEU A 3 -24.87 37.13 -27.33
CA LEU A 3 -24.37 36.54 -26.10
C LEU A 3 -25.50 35.72 -25.45
N LYS A 4 -25.20 34.50 -25.00
CA LYS A 4 -26.02 33.77 -24.03
C LYS A 4 -25.14 33.37 -22.85
N ASN A 5 -25.36 34.10 -21.77
CA ASN A 5 -24.88 33.82 -20.43
C ASN A 5 -25.33 32.43 -19.98
N HIS A 6 -24.39 31.61 -19.53
CA HIS A 6 -24.69 30.48 -18.64
C HIS A 6 -24.96 31.03 -17.22
N PRO A 7 -25.98 30.52 -16.51
CA PRO A 7 -26.28 30.94 -15.15
C PRO A 7 -25.28 30.35 -14.14
N PRO A 8 -25.12 30.98 -12.96
CA PRO A 8 -24.13 30.60 -11.96
C PRO A 8 -24.59 29.37 -11.18
N MET A 9 -23.71 28.37 -10.99
CA MET A 9 -23.97 27.32 -10.01
C MET A 9 -23.72 27.88 -8.61
N SER A 10 -24.80 27.96 -7.86
CA SER A 10 -24.89 28.37 -6.47
C SER A 10 -24.05 27.49 -5.55
N SER A 11 -23.24 28.16 -4.74
CA SER A 11 -22.66 27.69 -3.50
C SER A 11 -23.75 27.29 -2.48
N GLN A 12 -23.38 26.37 -1.59
CA GLN A 12 -24.11 25.98 -0.37
C GLN A 12 -25.47 25.29 -0.56
N GLN A 13 -25.45 23.97 -0.77
CA GLN A 13 -26.49 23.04 -0.30
C GLN A 13 -25.96 21.59 -0.41
N GLY A 14 -25.18 21.16 0.58
CA GLY A 14 -24.66 19.78 0.68
C GLY A 14 -24.69 19.21 2.10
N LYS A 15 -25.34 19.91 3.05
CA LYS A 15 -25.65 19.35 4.37
C LYS A 15 -27.09 18.85 4.37
N SER A 16 -27.24 17.58 4.75
CA SER A 16 -28.48 16.94 5.18
C SER A 16 -29.57 16.75 4.10
N LYS A 17 -29.51 15.63 3.38
CA LYS A 17 -30.72 14.93 2.94
C LYS A 17 -30.83 13.59 3.67
N TYR A 18 -31.42 13.69 4.87
CA TYR A 18 -32.21 12.68 5.58
C TYR A 18 -32.22 11.27 4.96
N PHE A 19 -31.59 10.32 5.65
CA PHE A 19 -32.28 9.40 6.59
C PHE A 19 -33.56 8.81 6.00
N LYS A 20 -33.43 7.74 5.22
CA LYS A 20 -34.46 6.71 5.19
C LYS A 20 -34.25 5.79 6.40
N LYS A 21 -35.20 5.92 7.32
CA LYS A 21 -35.43 5.18 8.54
C LYS A 21 -35.54 3.67 8.24
N ASN A 22 -34.39 3.01 8.16
CA ASN A 22 -34.19 1.56 8.29
C ASN A 22 -32.69 1.26 8.46
N SER A 23 -31.96 2.10 9.21
CA SER A 23 -30.57 1.80 9.62
C SER A 23 -30.63 0.65 10.62
N GLY A 24 -30.62 -0.57 10.09
CA GLY A 24 -30.62 -1.79 10.90
C GLY A 24 -29.35 -1.88 11.73
N PHE A 25 -29.40 -2.69 12.80
CA PHE A 25 -28.26 -3.00 13.68
C PHE A 25 -26.94 -3.30 12.92
N ALA A 26 -27.03 -3.92 11.74
CA ALA A 26 -25.87 -4.22 10.89
C ALA A 26 -25.16 -2.97 10.38
N PHE A 27 -25.88 -1.89 10.06
CA PHE A 27 -25.31 -0.63 9.58
C PHE A 27 -24.49 0.05 10.68
N ASP A 28 -25.08 0.24 11.86
CA ASP A 28 -24.40 0.88 12.99
C ASP A 28 -23.17 0.06 13.43
N SER A 29 -23.29 -1.27 13.40
CA SER A 29 -22.18 -2.18 13.68
C SER A 29 -21.06 -2.08 12.65
N LEU A 30 -21.40 -2.01 11.36
CA LEU A 30 -20.42 -1.79 10.28
C LEU A 30 -19.74 -0.43 10.41
N GLU A 31 -20.48 0.63 10.72
CA GLU A 31 -19.90 1.97 10.92
C GLU A 31 -18.94 2.00 12.11
N SER A 32 -19.30 1.32 13.21
CA SER A 32 -18.44 1.16 14.39
C SER A 32 -17.15 0.40 14.06
N VAL A 33 -17.23 -0.70 13.30
CA VAL A 33 -16.06 -1.45 12.84
C VAL A 33 -15.20 -0.60 11.91
N ARG A 34 -15.83 0.12 10.97
CA ARG A 34 -15.15 1.01 10.03
C ARG A 34 -14.33 2.06 10.78
N LYS A 35 -14.92 2.77 11.75
CA LYS A 35 -14.20 3.79 12.54
C LYS A 35 -12.99 3.23 13.29
N LYS A 36 -13.04 1.97 13.74
CA LYS A 36 -11.91 1.29 14.43
C LYS A 36 -10.73 0.95 13.50
N LEU A 37 -10.91 1.00 12.18
CA LEU A 37 -9.81 0.74 11.23
C LEU A 37 -8.78 1.87 11.23
N LEU A 38 -9.19 3.10 11.52
CA LEU A 38 -8.28 4.25 11.54
C LEU A 38 -7.72 4.49 12.94
N ASP A 39 -6.40 4.31 13.09
CA ASP A 39 -5.69 4.72 14.30
C ASP A 39 -5.36 6.21 14.22
N LEU A 40 -6.14 7.04 14.93
CA LEU A 40 -5.96 8.49 15.02
C LEU A 40 -4.94 8.92 16.09
N SER A 41 -4.20 7.97 16.69
CA SER A 41 -3.18 8.26 17.69
C SER A 41 -1.84 8.67 17.07
N GLY A 42 -1.00 9.35 17.86
CA GLY A 42 0.36 9.73 17.44
C GLY A 42 1.36 8.57 17.28
N ARG A 43 0.90 7.31 17.43
CA ARG A 43 1.68 6.09 17.10
C ARG A 43 1.60 5.76 15.61
N ASN A 44 0.56 6.21 14.92
CA ASN A 44 0.39 5.98 13.50
C ASN A 44 1.39 6.80 12.69
N THR A 45 2.18 6.14 11.83
CA THR A 45 3.19 6.78 10.99
C THR A 45 2.60 7.70 9.93
N LEU A 46 1.31 7.54 9.60
CA LEU A 46 0.56 8.42 8.72
C LEU A 46 0.17 9.75 9.40
N LEU A 47 0.26 9.83 10.72
CA LEU A 47 0.05 11.06 11.49
C LEU A 47 1.36 11.63 12.03
N ASN A 48 2.32 10.76 12.33
CA ASN A 48 3.57 11.13 12.98
C ASN A 48 4.73 10.27 12.47
N TYR A 49 5.23 10.62 11.30
CA TYR A 49 6.41 10.02 10.70
C TYR A 49 7.70 10.56 11.35
N ARG A 50 8.53 9.67 11.91
CA ARG A 50 9.70 10.05 12.72
C ARG A 50 11.04 9.99 11.98
N HIS A 51 11.05 9.74 10.67
CA HIS A 51 12.28 9.58 9.86
C HIS A 51 13.31 8.64 10.50
N PRO A 52 12.96 7.34 10.69
CA PRO A 52 13.85 6.37 11.32
C PRO A 52 15.13 6.15 10.49
N LYS A 53 16.29 6.46 11.07
CA LYS A 53 17.61 6.40 10.40
C LYS A 53 17.84 5.13 9.58
N ALA A 54 17.46 3.96 10.09
CA ALA A 54 17.74 2.67 9.46
C ALA A 54 16.69 2.20 8.43
N SER A 55 15.53 2.85 8.35
CA SER A 55 14.41 2.41 7.49
C SER A 55 13.76 3.55 6.72
N CYS A 56 14.52 4.63 6.47
CA CYS A 56 14.18 5.66 5.52
C CYS A 56 15.43 6.10 4.75
N ILE A 57 15.23 6.52 3.50
CA ILE A 57 16.28 7.16 2.70
C ILE A 57 15.79 8.54 2.33
N ARG A 58 16.54 9.55 2.76
CA ARG A 58 16.29 10.94 2.43
C ARG A 58 16.92 11.26 1.07
N LEU A 59 16.15 11.95 0.24
CA LEU A 59 16.63 12.54 -1.00
C LEU A 59 17.02 14.00 -0.76
N ILE A 60 17.95 14.50 -1.56
CA ILE A 60 18.41 15.90 -1.51
C ILE A 60 18.47 16.48 -2.90
N ASP A 61 18.33 17.81 -3.00
CA ASP A 61 18.53 18.54 -4.24
C ASP A 61 17.73 17.97 -5.43
N GLU A 62 16.47 17.61 -5.19
CA GLU A 62 15.53 17.15 -6.20
C GLU A 62 14.29 18.05 -6.25
N LEU A 63 13.57 18.04 -7.36
CA LEU A 63 12.30 18.77 -7.50
C LEU A 63 11.11 17.79 -7.42
N PRO A 64 10.17 17.98 -6.48
CA PRO A 64 9.03 17.08 -6.30
C PRO A 64 8.21 16.82 -7.57
N ASP A 65 7.89 17.88 -8.33
CA ASP A 65 7.11 17.76 -9.57
C ASP A 65 7.86 16.97 -10.64
N GLN A 66 9.18 17.15 -10.77
CA GLN A 66 9.95 16.38 -11.75
C GLN A 66 10.08 14.91 -11.37
N ILE A 67 10.29 14.61 -10.08
CA ILE A 67 10.25 13.21 -9.59
C ILE A 67 8.91 12.59 -9.96
N TYR A 68 7.81 13.30 -9.70
CA TYR A 68 6.46 12.85 -10.01
C TYR A 68 6.30 12.60 -11.52
N GLU A 69 6.59 13.58 -12.36
CA GLU A 69 6.48 13.51 -13.82
C GLU A 69 7.30 12.35 -14.41
N VAL A 70 8.57 12.22 -14.02
CA VAL A 70 9.46 11.17 -14.50
C VAL A 70 8.94 9.78 -14.13
N LEU A 71 8.46 9.60 -12.89
CA LEU A 71 7.85 8.35 -12.43
C LEU A 71 6.54 8.03 -13.15
N THR A 72 5.66 9.03 -13.36
CA THR A 72 4.39 8.82 -14.09
C THR A 72 4.60 8.49 -15.57
N LEU A 73 5.70 8.96 -16.17
CA LEU A 73 6.12 8.58 -17.51
C LEU A 73 6.69 7.15 -17.59
N GLY A 74 6.75 6.42 -16.48
CA GLY A 74 7.25 5.04 -16.41
C GLY A 74 8.77 4.94 -16.48
N LYS A 75 9.50 6.05 -16.29
CA LYS A 75 10.97 6.03 -16.23
C LYS A 75 11.44 5.45 -14.89
N VAL A 76 12.69 5.00 -14.88
CA VAL A 76 13.31 4.31 -13.76
C VAL A 76 14.36 5.20 -13.13
N PHE A 77 14.23 5.49 -11.84
CA PHE A 77 15.25 6.24 -11.09
C PHE A 77 16.32 5.31 -10.51
N THR A 78 17.55 5.82 -10.36
CA THR A 78 18.66 5.13 -9.67
C THR A 78 19.12 5.95 -8.47
N PHE A 79 19.26 5.33 -7.29
CA PHE A 79 19.79 6.03 -6.11
C PHE A 79 21.30 6.26 -6.25
N ILE A 80 21.74 7.48 -6.01
CA ILE A 80 23.15 7.89 -6.08
C ILE A 80 23.69 8.18 -4.67
N PRO A 81 24.81 7.57 -4.27
CA PRO A 81 25.48 7.87 -3.00
C PRO A 81 26.27 9.16 -3.08
N VAL A 82 26.72 9.65 -1.92
CA VAL A 82 27.81 10.62 -1.85
C VAL A 82 29.10 9.90 -2.25
N PRO A 83 29.92 10.43 -3.18
CA PRO A 83 31.22 9.84 -3.52
C PRO A 83 32.12 9.73 -2.28
N GLU A 84 32.77 8.59 -2.08
CA GLU A 84 33.71 8.45 -0.97
C GLU A 84 34.99 9.26 -1.25
N PRO A 85 35.49 10.03 -0.26
CA PRO A 85 36.72 10.81 -0.41
C PRO A 85 37.94 9.91 -0.66
N THR A 86 38.77 10.28 -1.62
CA THR A 86 40.10 9.69 -1.79
C THR A 86 41.07 10.21 -0.71
N GLU A 87 42.15 9.46 -0.45
CA GLU A 87 43.17 9.90 0.52
C GLU A 87 43.73 11.29 0.20
N ARG A 88 43.92 11.60 -1.08
CA ARG A 88 44.41 12.91 -1.53
C ARG A 88 43.41 14.01 -1.16
N GLU A 89 42.12 13.79 -1.44
CA GLU A 89 41.07 14.76 -1.13
C GLU A 89 40.90 14.95 0.38
N LEU A 90 41.08 13.89 1.19
CA LEU A 90 41.09 14.00 2.65
C LEU A 90 42.25 14.85 3.17
N ILE A 91 43.43 14.76 2.57
CA ILE A 91 44.58 15.61 2.92
C ILE A 91 44.31 17.06 2.51
N GLU A 92 43.83 17.29 1.28
CA GLU A 92 43.53 18.64 0.77
C GLU A 92 42.41 19.32 1.59
N ALA A 93 41.43 18.55 2.06
CA ALA A 93 40.34 19.04 2.91
C ALA A 93 40.70 19.13 4.41
N GLY A 94 41.92 18.74 4.80
CA GLY A 94 42.40 18.83 6.19
C GLY A 94 41.87 17.75 7.14
N TYR A 95 41.28 16.67 6.63
CA TYR A 95 40.85 15.51 7.44
C TYR A 95 41.99 14.55 7.76
N ILE A 96 43.04 14.54 6.93
CA ILE A 96 44.28 13.81 7.20
C ILE A 96 45.43 14.81 7.33
N GLU A 97 46.05 14.83 8.51
CA GLU A 97 47.28 15.59 8.72
C GLU A 97 48.48 14.67 8.47
N VAL A 98 49.42 15.17 7.65
CA VAL A 98 50.67 14.47 7.34
C VAL A 98 51.82 15.31 7.87
N ASP A 99 52.67 14.69 8.69
CA ASP A 99 53.86 15.35 9.20
C ASP A 99 54.80 15.70 8.02
N PRO A 100 55.22 16.97 7.87
CA PRO A 100 55.96 17.43 6.70
C PRO A 100 57.38 16.83 6.60
N VAL A 101 57.91 16.25 7.68
CA VAL A 101 59.28 15.71 7.76
C VAL A 101 59.28 14.18 7.67
N SER A 102 58.45 13.51 8.46
CA SER A 102 58.38 12.05 8.52
C SER A 102 57.44 11.43 7.50
N LYS A 103 56.59 12.24 6.84
CA LYS A 103 55.47 11.81 5.98
C LYS A 103 54.52 10.83 6.66
N GLN A 104 54.56 10.73 7.99
CA GLN A 104 53.64 9.88 8.75
C GLN A 104 52.33 10.63 8.98
N LYS A 105 51.22 9.89 8.89
CA LYS A 105 49.88 10.39 9.18
C LYS A 105 49.76 10.61 10.69
N THR A 106 49.53 11.85 11.10
CA THR A 106 49.49 12.27 12.50
C THR A 106 48.06 12.30 13.04
N SER A 107 47.08 12.58 12.17
CA SER A 107 45.65 12.49 12.46
C SER A 107 44.88 11.96 11.25
N ILE A 108 43.88 11.11 11.49
CA ILE A 108 43.00 10.55 10.45
C ILE A 108 41.56 10.67 10.96
N GLU A 109 40.86 11.71 10.51
CA GLU A 109 39.41 11.80 10.64
C GLU A 109 38.76 11.43 9.31
N TYR A 110 37.59 10.79 9.35
CA TYR A 110 36.82 10.48 8.15
C TYR A 110 35.50 11.24 8.20
N PRO A 111 35.19 12.09 7.21
CA PRO A 111 33.97 12.88 7.22
C PRO A 111 32.74 11.99 7.11
N THR A 112 31.66 12.38 7.78
CA THR A 112 30.33 11.83 7.48
C THR A 112 29.94 12.18 6.04
N ALA A 113 29.08 11.38 5.43
CA ALA A 113 28.58 11.65 4.07
C ALA A 113 27.95 13.04 3.93
N GLU A 114 27.30 13.58 4.98
CA GLU A 114 26.76 14.94 4.97
C GLU A 114 27.86 16.02 4.97
N GLN A 115 28.89 15.86 5.80
CA GLN A 115 30.03 16.80 5.81
C GLN A 115 30.78 16.79 4.48
N TRP A 116 30.98 15.60 3.92
CA TRP A 116 31.65 15.46 2.62
C TRP A 116 30.80 16.00 1.48
N ALA A 117 29.48 15.75 1.49
CA ALA A 117 28.55 16.34 0.53
C ALA A 117 28.61 17.88 0.55
N LYS A 118 28.69 18.50 1.73
CA LYS A 118 28.87 19.96 1.86
C LYS A 118 30.20 20.43 1.26
N TYR A 119 31.29 19.69 1.48
CA TYR A 119 32.59 20.00 0.89
C TYR A 119 32.56 19.91 -0.65
N LEU A 120 31.87 18.92 -1.20
CA LEU A 120 31.64 18.75 -2.65
C LEU A 120 30.66 19.77 -3.25
N GLY A 121 30.07 20.66 -2.44
CA GLY A 121 29.11 21.67 -2.89
C GLY A 121 27.70 21.13 -3.18
N LEU A 122 27.35 19.95 -2.67
CA LEU A 122 25.99 19.40 -2.77
C LEU A 122 25.05 20.14 -1.80
N ASP A 123 23.81 20.39 -2.22
CA ASP A 123 22.80 20.96 -1.33
C ASP A 123 22.33 19.90 -0.33
N THR A 124 22.70 20.10 0.93
CA THR A 124 22.40 19.18 2.03
C THR A 124 21.20 19.62 2.87
N ARG A 125 20.43 20.62 2.43
CA ARG A 125 19.24 21.12 3.15
C ARG A 125 18.15 20.05 3.20
N TYR A 126 17.42 20.03 4.33
CA TYR A 126 16.33 19.07 4.55
C TYR A 126 15.17 19.30 3.60
N ASP A 127 14.77 20.55 3.45
CA ASP A 127 13.71 20.94 2.55
C ASP A 127 14.28 21.11 1.13
N LEU A 128 13.67 20.42 0.19
CA LEU A 128 14.01 20.44 -1.23
C LEU A 128 13.77 21.83 -1.84
N PRO A 129 14.54 22.19 -2.88
CA PRO A 129 14.40 23.48 -3.55
C PRO A 129 12.99 23.69 -4.09
N GLU A 130 12.58 24.95 -4.16
CA GLU A 130 11.46 25.36 -5.01
C GLU A 130 11.98 25.52 -6.43
N ALA A 131 11.20 25.10 -7.42
CA ALA A 131 11.49 25.37 -8.82
C ALA A 131 11.32 26.88 -9.05
N GLU A 132 12.38 27.66 -8.82
CA GLU A 132 12.47 28.99 -9.41
C GLU A 132 12.51 28.80 -10.93
N ILE A 133 11.73 29.62 -11.65
CA ILE A 133 11.55 29.58 -13.12
C ILE A 133 12.84 30.07 -13.81
N THR A 134 13.96 29.42 -13.54
CA THR A 134 15.25 29.66 -14.18
C THR A 134 15.64 28.38 -14.90
N ASP A 135 15.78 28.46 -16.23
CA ASP A 135 16.03 27.33 -17.14
C ASP A 135 17.19 26.43 -16.67
N ASP A 136 18.24 26.99 -16.06
CA ASP A 136 19.44 26.27 -15.61
C ASP A 136 19.16 25.18 -14.56
N ARG A 137 18.18 25.37 -13.65
CA ARG A 137 17.82 24.35 -12.65
C ARG A 137 17.01 23.22 -13.25
N ILE A 138 16.18 23.52 -14.25
CA ILE A 138 15.31 22.53 -14.88
C ILE A 138 16.16 21.49 -15.62
N GLU A 139 17.23 21.91 -16.31
CA GLU A 139 18.13 20.99 -17.02
C GLU A 139 18.89 20.03 -16.07
N LYS A 140 19.34 20.51 -14.90
CA LYS A 140 20.10 19.71 -13.92
C LYS A 140 19.32 18.49 -13.42
N HIS A 141 18.00 18.63 -13.24
CA HIS A 141 17.15 17.64 -12.58
C HIS A 141 16.31 16.83 -13.59
N GLN A 142 16.67 16.84 -14.87
CA GLN A 142 16.05 16.00 -15.91
C GLN A 142 16.64 14.58 -16.00
N ASP A 143 17.68 14.29 -15.23
CA ASP A 143 18.27 12.96 -15.20
C ASP A 143 17.37 11.95 -14.44
N THR A 144 17.82 10.69 -14.40
CA THR A 144 17.11 9.64 -13.66
C THR A 144 17.90 9.20 -12.44
N ASN A 145 18.57 10.14 -11.79
CA ASN A 145 19.32 9.91 -10.57
C ASN A 145 18.58 10.52 -9.38
N LEU A 146 18.62 9.85 -8.24
CA LEU A 146 18.11 10.38 -6.97
C LEU A 146 19.28 10.52 -6.01
N GLN A 147 19.70 11.76 -5.75
CA GLN A 147 20.83 12.02 -4.87
C GLN A 147 20.46 11.77 -3.40
N THR A 148 21.37 11.09 -2.68
CA THR A 148 21.23 10.79 -1.25
C THR A 148 22.40 11.33 -0.43
N LEU A 149 22.25 11.37 0.90
CA LEU A 149 23.30 11.77 1.86
C LEU A 149 23.98 10.56 2.54
N LEU A 150 24.22 9.49 1.79
CA LEU A 150 24.83 8.26 2.32
C LEU A 150 25.98 7.82 1.43
N TYR A 151 27.03 7.25 2.02
CA TYR A 151 28.05 6.55 1.27
C TYR A 151 27.51 5.25 0.70
N ALA A 152 28.21 4.72 -0.30
CA ALA A 152 27.79 3.59 -1.13
C ALA A 152 27.36 2.35 -0.31
N ALA A 153 28.22 1.90 0.61
CA ALA A 153 27.96 0.71 1.42
C ALA A 153 26.75 0.88 2.37
N GLU A 154 26.62 2.06 2.98
CA GLU A 154 25.51 2.35 3.89
C GLU A 154 24.19 2.49 3.12
N LEU A 155 24.22 3.16 1.96
CA LEU A 155 23.07 3.28 1.07
C LEU A 155 22.59 1.89 0.63
N GLU A 156 23.49 1.02 0.17
CA GLU A 156 23.16 -0.35 -0.24
C GLU A 156 22.52 -1.14 0.91
N ALA A 157 23.11 -1.10 2.10
CA ALA A 157 22.61 -1.81 3.26
C ALA A 157 21.19 -1.37 3.65
N ARG A 158 20.92 -0.06 3.62
CA ARG A 158 19.58 0.50 3.91
C ARG A 158 18.57 0.17 2.83
N LEU A 159 18.90 0.33 1.54
CA LEU A 159 18.04 -0.04 0.42
C LEU A 159 17.66 -1.51 0.46
N ARG A 160 18.63 -2.40 0.72
CA ARG A 160 18.41 -3.84 0.90
C ARG A 160 17.44 -4.14 2.04
N SER A 161 17.60 -3.48 3.18
CA SER A 161 16.72 -3.67 4.35
C SER A 161 15.29 -3.19 4.07
N ILE A 162 15.14 -2.01 3.45
CA ILE A 162 13.84 -1.44 3.09
C ILE A 162 13.12 -2.35 2.09
N ARG A 163 13.82 -2.82 1.05
CA ARG A 163 13.28 -3.75 0.07
C ARG A 163 12.80 -5.04 0.71
N SER A 164 13.64 -5.68 1.53
CA SER A 164 13.28 -6.93 2.21
C SER A 164 12.03 -6.77 3.07
N LYS A 165 11.89 -5.66 3.82
CA LYS A 165 10.68 -5.38 4.61
C LYS A 165 9.44 -5.19 3.74
N ALA A 166 9.58 -4.50 2.60
CA ALA A 166 8.48 -4.29 1.67
C ALA A 166 8.03 -5.61 1.00
N GLU A 167 8.98 -6.45 0.58
CA GLU A 167 8.71 -7.78 0.01
C GLU A 167 8.03 -8.69 1.04
N THR A 168 8.53 -8.75 2.28
CA THR A 168 7.91 -9.53 3.36
C THR A 168 6.48 -9.06 3.64
N ALA A 169 6.21 -7.76 3.66
CA ALA A 169 4.85 -7.26 3.90
C ALA A 169 3.87 -7.67 2.77
N ILE A 170 4.33 -7.70 1.52
CA ILE A 170 3.57 -8.19 0.38
C ILE A 170 3.32 -9.71 0.51
N GLU A 171 4.34 -10.49 0.88
CA GLU A 171 4.20 -11.94 1.06
C GLU A 171 3.24 -12.30 2.21
N GLU A 172 3.26 -11.54 3.29
CA GLU A 172 2.46 -11.77 4.49
C GLU A 172 1.01 -11.28 4.37
N SER A 173 0.81 -10.10 3.76
CA SER A 173 -0.48 -9.40 3.78
C SER A 173 -1.01 -8.99 2.40
N GLY A 174 -0.25 -9.19 1.32
CA GLY A 174 -0.60 -8.75 -0.03
C GLY A 174 -0.59 -7.22 -0.23
N SER A 175 -0.22 -6.45 0.81
CA SER A 175 -0.24 -4.99 0.79
C SER A 175 1.12 -4.43 0.41
N ASN A 176 1.13 -3.46 -0.52
CA ASN A 176 2.29 -2.60 -0.71
C ASN A 176 2.44 -1.68 0.50
N ILE A 177 3.66 -1.57 1.03
CA ILE A 177 3.99 -0.64 2.12
C ILE A 177 5.12 0.31 1.76
N LEU A 178 5.71 0.20 0.56
CA LEU A 178 6.82 1.03 0.13
C LEU A 178 6.30 2.24 -0.66
N TYR A 179 6.60 3.43 -0.15
CA TYR A 179 6.17 4.69 -0.74
C TYR A 179 7.33 5.68 -0.81
N LEU A 180 7.34 6.51 -1.85
CA LEU A 180 8.11 7.73 -1.89
C LEU A 180 7.21 8.87 -1.40
N ALA A 181 7.51 9.39 -0.20
CA ALA A 181 6.79 10.53 0.35
C ALA A 181 7.45 11.83 -0.12
N LEU A 182 6.67 12.65 -0.81
CA LEU A 182 6.99 14.01 -1.23
C LEU A 182 6.24 14.97 -0.30
N GLY A 183 7.00 15.63 0.56
CA GLY A 183 6.48 16.62 1.49
C GLY A 183 5.82 16.01 2.73
N PHE A 184 5.95 16.76 3.81
CA PHE A 184 5.34 16.45 5.10
C PHE A 184 4.73 17.72 5.67
N LEU A 185 3.62 17.59 6.37
CA LEU A 185 3.09 18.69 7.17
C LEU A 185 3.64 18.58 8.59
N GLU A 186 4.40 19.57 9.02
CA GLU A 186 4.76 19.78 10.42
C GLU A 186 3.52 20.37 11.13
N TRP A 187 2.91 19.58 12.01
CA TRP A 187 1.68 19.94 12.71
C TRP A 187 1.79 19.65 14.22
N TYR A 188 0.86 20.21 14.99
CA TYR A 188 0.82 20.14 16.45
C TYR A 188 -0.60 19.77 16.89
N GLU A 189 -0.72 18.94 17.93
CA GLU A 189 -2.03 18.42 18.39
C GLU A 189 -2.92 19.50 19.01
N SER A 190 -2.32 20.55 19.56
CA SER A 190 -3.03 21.67 20.14
C SER A 190 -2.17 22.92 20.01
N ARG A 191 -2.77 24.09 20.29
CA ARG A 191 -2.05 25.38 20.25
C ARG A 191 -0.92 25.46 21.27
N ASP A 192 -1.07 24.74 22.39
CA ASP A 192 -0.12 24.72 23.51
C ASP A 192 0.85 23.53 23.46
N SER A 193 0.68 22.62 22.50
CA SER A 193 1.59 21.49 22.34
C SER A 193 2.86 21.94 21.62
N ASP A 194 4.00 21.59 22.20
CA ASP A 194 5.32 21.73 21.56
C ASP A 194 5.77 20.43 20.88
N VAL A 195 4.93 19.39 20.92
CA VAL A 195 5.24 18.09 20.31
C VAL A 195 4.98 18.17 18.81
N LYS A 196 6.07 18.34 18.06
CA LYS A 196 6.08 18.33 16.60
C LYS A 196 5.68 16.95 16.08
N ARG A 197 4.77 16.95 15.11
CA ARG A 197 4.37 15.75 14.35
C ARG A 197 4.53 16.03 12.86
N MET A 198 4.80 14.97 12.11
CA MET A 198 5.00 15.04 10.67
C MET A 198 4.02 14.09 10.01
N ALA A 199 3.08 14.60 9.22
CA ALA A 199 2.19 13.77 8.41
C ALA A 199 2.67 13.78 6.96
N PRO A 200 2.90 12.61 6.30
CA PRO A 200 3.22 12.58 4.88
C PRO A 200 2.08 13.18 4.06
N LEU A 201 2.42 14.02 3.09
CA LEU A 201 1.46 14.78 2.30
C LEU A 201 1.14 14.11 0.97
N PHE A 202 2.14 13.93 0.10
CA PHE A 202 1.97 13.37 -1.23
C PHE A 202 2.79 12.08 -1.34
N THR A 203 2.15 10.93 -1.47
CA THR A 203 2.84 9.62 -1.42
C THR A 203 2.66 8.84 -2.71
N LEU A 204 3.78 8.44 -3.29
CA LEU A 204 3.82 7.64 -4.51
C LEU A 204 4.10 6.17 -4.15
N PRO A 205 3.24 5.21 -4.54
CA PRO A 205 3.54 3.79 -4.36
C PRO A 205 4.68 3.41 -5.29
N VAL A 206 5.76 2.83 -4.76
CA VAL A 206 6.97 2.55 -5.54
C VAL A 206 7.48 1.14 -5.30
N GLN A 207 8.26 0.64 -6.25
CA GLN A 207 8.96 -0.64 -6.18
C GLN A 207 10.47 -0.42 -6.24
N LEU A 208 11.20 -1.17 -5.41
CA LEU A 208 12.65 -1.14 -5.38
C LEU A 208 13.22 -2.44 -5.95
N GLU A 209 14.08 -2.32 -6.95
CA GLU A 209 14.73 -3.47 -7.57
C GLU A 209 16.26 -3.38 -7.43
N ARG A 210 16.89 -4.54 -7.19
CA ARG A 210 18.35 -4.63 -7.20
C ARG A 210 18.83 -4.72 -8.64
N SER A 211 19.68 -3.78 -9.04
CA SER A 211 20.31 -3.72 -10.35
C SER A 211 21.72 -4.35 -10.34
N LYS A 212 22.54 -4.02 -11.33
CA LYS A 212 23.89 -4.56 -11.52
C LYS A 212 24.83 -4.14 -10.39
N LEU A 213 25.83 -5.00 -10.13
CA LEU A 213 26.94 -4.69 -9.23
C LEU A 213 27.78 -3.56 -9.84
N ASP A 214 27.98 -2.50 -9.06
CA ASP A 214 28.95 -1.47 -9.38
C ASP A 214 30.34 -1.95 -8.98
N ARG A 215 31.17 -2.30 -9.97
CA ARG A 215 32.52 -2.82 -9.72
C ARG A 215 33.47 -1.76 -9.15
N SER A 216 33.18 -0.47 -9.35
CA SER A 216 34.04 0.59 -8.84
C SER A 216 33.88 0.79 -7.33
N GLN A 217 32.66 0.61 -6.83
CA GLN A 217 32.33 0.78 -5.41
C GLN A 217 32.11 -0.55 -4.67
N GLY A 218 32.06 -1.68 -5.38
CA GLY A 218 31.86 -3.00 -4.79
C GLY A 218 30.45 -3.25 -4.25
N VAL A 219 29.48 -2.41 -4.59
CA VAL A 219 28.10 -2.44 -4.07
C VAL A 219 27.07 -2.65 -5.17
N TYR A 220 25.91 -3.19 -4.82
CA TYR A 220 24.78 -3.28 -5.76
C TYR A 220 24.04 -1.95 -5.89
N ARG A 221 23.73 -1.54 -7.11
CA ARG A 221 22.83 -0.39 -7.34
C ARG A 221 21.38 -0.82 -7.16
N TYR A 222 20.52 0.13 -6.82
CA TYR A 222 19.07 -0.08 -6.76
C TYR A 222 18.34 0.93 -7.62
N THR A 223 17.26 0.47 -8.22
CA THR A 223 16.38 1.24 -9.07
C THR A 223 14.99 1.38 -8.45
N LEU A 224 14.35 2.51 -8.69
CA LEU A 224 13.02 2.84 -8.22
C LEU A 224 12.06 2.99 -9.40
N THR A 225 10.90 2.36 -9.32
CA THR A 225 9.82 2.50 -10.31
C THR A 225 8.50 2.80 -9.62
N LEU A 226 7.60 3.50 -10.32
CA LEU A 226 6.24 3.73 -9.83
C LEU A 226 5.45 2.42 -9.92
N LYS A 227 4.77 2.07 -8.83
CA LYS A 227 3.74 1.04 -8.87
C LYS A 227 2.45 1.64 -9.35
N ASP A 228 1.72 0.87 -10.12
CA ASP A 228 0.46 1.31 -10.68
C ASP A 228 -0.71 0.95 -9.72
N ASP A 229 -0.52 1.30 -8.44
CA ASP A 229 -1.47 1.10 -7.32
C ASP A 229 -2.39 2.32 -7.12
N GLY A 230 -2.27 3.34 -7.98
CA GLY A 230 -2.97 4.63 -7.87
C GLY A 230 -2.39 5.52 -6.77
N LEU A 231 -2.70 6.82 -6.83
CA LEU A 231 -2.34 7.74 -5.76
C LEU A 231 -3.31 7.59 -4.59
N LEU A 232 -2.76 7.59 -3.37
CA LEU A 232 -3.56 7.49 -2.15
C LEU A 232 -3.49 8.80 -1.38
N THR A 233 -4.66 9.31 -0.99
CA THR A 233 -4.75 10.38 -0.01
C THR A 233 -4.61 9.78 1.39
N ASN A 234 -3.91 10.48 2.28
CA ASN A 234 -3.78 10.08 3.67
C ASN A 234 -5.11 10.30 4.44
N ILE A 235 -6.00 9.32 4.40
CA ILE A 235 -7.34 9.39 4.99
C ILE A 235 -7.29 9.49 6.51
N THR A 236 -6.34 8.82 7.16
CA THR A 236 -6.14 8.97 8.61
C THR A 236 -5.87 10.44 8.95
N PHE A 237 -5.05 11.13 8.16
CA PHE A 237 -4.77 12.53 8.41
C PHE A 237 -5.94 13.44 8.06
N LEU A 238 -6.65 13.16 6.97
CA LEU A 238 -7.90 13.85 6.62
C LEU A 238 -8.92 13.79 7.77
N GLU A 239 -9.18 12.60 8.31
CA GLU A 239 -10.13 12.40 9.41
C GLU A 239 -9.65 13.06 10.70
N LYS A 240 -8.34 13.02 10.99
CA LYS A 240 -7.74 13.72 12.14
C LYS A 240 -7.94 15.23 12.04
N LEU A 241 -7.74 15.80 10.85
CA LEU A 241 -7.94 17.23 10.61
C LEU A 241 -9.40 17.64 10.72
N ALA A 242 -10.32 16.85 10.16
CA ALA A 242 -11.74 17.12 10.22
C ALA A 242 -12.26 17.03 11.66
N HIS A 243 -11.89 15.99 12.40
CA HIS A 243 -12.38 15.73 13.75
C HIS A 243 -11.83 16.72 14.79
N ASP A 244 -10.53 17.01 14.76
CA ASP A 244 -9.88 17.79 15.82
C ASP A 244 -9.75 19.29 15.51
N PHE A 245 -9.75 19.67 14.23
CA PHE A 245 -9.45 21.04 13.81
C PHE A 245 -10.51 21.67 12.91
N ASP A 246 -11.56 20.94 12.51
CA ASP A 246 -12.56 21.36 11.51
C ASP A 246 -11.91 21.82 10.19
N LEU A 247 -10.81 21.15 9.82
CA LEU A 247 -10.06 21.41 8.59
C LEU A 247 -10.23 20.25 7.60
N ILE A 248 -10.29 20.58 6.32
CA ILE A 248 -10.45 19.60 5.24
C ILE A 248 -9.11 19.47 4.50
N LEU A 249 -8.52 18.26 4.55
CA LEU A 249 -7.39 17.93 3.70
C LEU A 249 -7.86 17.79 2.26
N PRO A 250 -7.26 18.51 1.28
CA PRO A 250 -7.57 18.31 -0.12
C PRO A 250 -7.29 16.85 -0.53
N LEU A 251 -8.12 16.29 -1.39
CA LEU A 251 -7.88 14.96 -1.96
C LEU A 251 -6.79 15.04 -3.04
N ILE A 252 -6.02 13.97 -3.18
CA ILE A 252 -5.06 13.78 -4.26
C ILE A 252 -5.78 13.10 -5.42
N ASP A 253 -5.67 13.70 -6.60
CA ASP A 253 -6.09 13.11 -7.88
C ASP A 253 -4.85 12.84 -8.77
N GLU A 254 -5.04 12.07 -9.85
CA GLU A 254 -3.94 11.68 -10.75
C GLU A 254 -3.38 12.86 -11.58
N ASP A 255 -4.15 13.94 -11.73
CA ASP A 255 -3.75 15.13 -12.50
C ASP A 255 -3.03 16.18 -11.62
N LEU A 256 -2.96 15.96 -10.31
CA LEU A 256 -2.44 16.92 -9.34
C LEU A 256 -0.93 16.73 -9.13
N SER A 257 -0.14 17.75 -9.49
CA SER A 257 1.30 17.76 -9.16
C SER A 257 1.54 18.05 -7.66
N PRO A 258 2.64 17.54 -7.08
CA PRO A 258 3.05 17.84 -5.71
C PRO A 258 3.05 19.34 -5.36
N GLU A 259 3.58 20.22 -6.22
CA GLU A 259 3.61 21.66 -5.95
C GLU A 259 2.21 22.30 -5.97
N VAL A 260 1.32 21.84 -6.84
CA VAL A 260 -0.09 22.28 -6.82
C VAL A 260 -0.74 21.84 -5.51
N TYR A 261 -0.50 20.60 -5.07
CA TYR A 261 -1.03 20.09 -3.81
C TYR A 261 -0.51 20.87 -2.59
N TYR A 262 0.79 21.22 -2.55
CA TYR A 262 1.32 22.07 -1.50
C TYR A 262 0.66 23.45 -1.45
N ARG A 263 0.37 24.06 -2.61
CA ARG A 263 -0.37 25.33 -2.69
C ARG A 263 -1.79 25.18 -2.16
N ASN A 264 -2.47 24.09 -2.48
CA ASN A 264 -3.81 23.81 -1.96
C ASN A 264 -3.80 23.71 -0.44
N ILE A 265 -2.86 22.95 0.14
CA ILE A 265 -2.69 22.84 1.61
C ILE A 265 -2.37 24.19 2.25
N LYS A 266 -1.53 25.01 1.61
CA LYS A 266 -1.21 26.34 2.11
C LYS A 266 -2.47 27.19 2.27
N ASN A 267 -3.34 27.17 1.26
CA ASN A 267 -4.56 27.97 1.24
C ASN A 267 -5.67 27.41 2.14
N THR A 268 -5.78 26.09 2.31
CA THR A 268 -6.88 25.48 3.08
C THR A 268 -6.55 25.21 4.55
N ILE A 269 -5.28 24.95 4.87
CA ILE A 269 -4.85 24.53 6.22
C ILE A 269 -3.97 25.58 6.87
N LEU A 270 -2.90 26.02 6.19
CA LEU A 270 -1.89 26.87 6.82
C LEU A 270 -2.40 28.29 7.13
N GLU A 271 -3.36 28.81 6.38
CA GLU A 271 -4.02 30.09 6.69
C GLU A 271 -4.71 30.08 8.07
N HIS A 272 -5.12 28.91 8.56
CA HIS A 272 -5.81 28.75 9.84
C HIS A 272 -4.89 28.22 10.96
N GLN A 273 -3.68 27.77 10.63
CA GLN A 273 -2.73 27.15 11.55
C GLN A 273 -1.32 27.76 11.43
N PRO A 274 -1.05 28.93 12.04
CA PRO A 274 0.17 29.69 11.81
C PRO A 274 1.45 29.02 12.33
N LYS A 275 1.35 28.07 13.28
CA LYS A 275 2.49 27.28 13.77
C LYS A 275 2.88 26.16 12.81
N TRP A 276 1.99 25.73 11.94
CA TRP A 276 2.19 24.58 11.07
C TRP A 276 2.98 24.97 9.83
N LYS A 277 3.72 24.01 9.26
CA LYS A 277 4.60 24.29 8.12
C LYS A 277 4.64 23.10 7.17
N ILE A 278 4.62 23.36 5.87
CA ILE A 278 4.98 22.36 4.89
C ILE A 278 6.50 22.20 4.92
N ARG A 279 6.96 20.98 5.12
CA ARG A 279 8.36 20.57 5.03
C ARG A 279 8.53 19.85 3.71
N ARG A 280 9.31 20.44 2.80
CA ARG A 280 9.50 19.96 1.42
C ARG A 280 10.48 18.80 1.38
N GLN A 281 10.33 17.80 2.25
CA GLN A 281 11.27 16.68 2.35
C GLN A 281 10.80 15.55 1.43
N ALA A 282 11.72 14.96 0.66
CA ALA A 282 11.46 13.71 -0.04
C ALA A 282 12.15 12.54 0.65
N SER A 283 11.43 11.44 0.86
CA SER A 283 11.97 10.26 1.52
C SER A 283 11.34 8.98 1.01
N LEU A 284 12.17 7.96 0.78
CA LEU A 284 11.71 6.58 0.61
C LEU A 284 11.35 6.03 2.00
N VAL A 285 10.09 5.65 2.18
CA VAL A 285 9.50 5.34 3.48
C VAL A 285 8.63 4.08 3.44
N LEU A 286 8.43 3.46 4.60
CA LEU A 286 7.48 2.38 4.80
C LEU A 286 6.22 2.94 5.48
N LEU A 287 5.08 2.91 4.78
CA LEU A 287 3.78 3.40 5.23
C LEU A 287 2.72 2.34 4.98
N ASN A 288 1.82 2.12 5.93
CA ASN A 288 0.77 1.10 5.82
C ASN A 288 -0.59 1.75 5.56
N PHE A 289 -1.06 1.70 4.31
CA PHE A 289 -2.35 2.24 3.89
C PHE A 289 -3.48 1.20 3.86
N ALA A 290 -3.21 -0.08 4.16
CA ALA A 290 -4.18 -1.17 3.99
C ALA A 290 -5.51 -0.91 4.73
N LYS A 291 -5.43 -0.40 5.97
CA LYS A 291 -6.62 -0.07 6.76
C LYS A 291 -7.41 1.12 6.21
N GLN A 292 -6.75 2.06 5.53
CA GLN A 292 -7.43 3.19 4.89
C GLN A 292 -8.22 2.74 3.66
N ALA A 293 -7.67 1.83 2.86
CA ALA A 293 -8.40 1.21 1.74
C ALA A 293 -9.66 0.50 2.25
N MET A 294 -9.53 -0.35 3.27
CA MET A 294 -10.69 -1.01 3.90
C MET A 294 -11.71 0.00 4.48
N TYR A 295 -11.24 1.10 5.06
CA TYR A 295 -12.11 2.17 5.58
C TYR A 295 -12.93 2.83 4.47
N GLN A 296 -12.34 3.02 3.28
CA GLN A 296 -13.01 3.56 2.11
C GLN A 296 -13.95 2.54 1.47
N ASP A 297 -13.56 1.26 1.39
CA ASP A 297 -14.39 0.18 0.85
C ASP A 297 -15.65 -0.05 1.69
N LEU A 298 -15.55 0.13 3.01
CA LEU A 298 -16.68 0.05 3.93
C LEU A 298 -17.50 1.35 3.99
N ASN A 299 -17.22 2.34 3.14
CA ASN A 299 -18.04 3.55 3.09
C ASN A 299 -19.39 3.27 2.40
N PRO A 300 -20.53 3.46 3.07
CA PRO A 300 -21.84 3.19 2.48
C PRO A 300 -22.18 4.00 1.22
N ASP A 301 -21.52 5.15 1.05
CA ASP A 301 -21.66 6.01 -0.13
C ASP A 301 -20.99 5.42 -1.38
N ASN A 302 -20.05 4.49 -1.20
CA ASN A 302 -19.32 3.84 -2.28
C ASN A 302 -20.02 2.54 -2.75
N TRP A 303 -21.10 2.12 -2.09
CA TRP A 303 -21.78 0.86 -2.43
C TRP A 303 -22.84 1.06 -3.51
N PRO A 304 -22.97 0.12 -4.47
CA PRO A 304 -24.07 0.14 -5.44
C PRO A 304 -25.43 0.11 -4.74
N ASP A 305 -26.39 0.90 -5.23
CA ASP A 305 -27.75 0.96 -4.66
C ASP A 305 -28.47 -0.40 -4.67
N ASP A 306 -28.19 -1.24 -5.65
CA ASP A 306 -28.80 -2.57 -5.83
C ASP A 306 -28.13 -3.68 -5.00
N SER A 307 -26.90 -3.44 -4.52
CA SER A 307 -26.02 -4.46 -3.95
C SER A 307 -25.35 -3.99 -2.66
N ARG A 308 -26.08 -3.25 -1.82
CA ARG A 308 -25.53 -2.70 -0.58
C ARG A 308 -25.14 -3.79 0.42
N ILE A 309 -23.95 -3.64 1.02
CA ILE A 309 -23.36 -4.64 1.93
C ILE A 309 -24.18 -4.81 3.22
N ASP A 310 -24.74 -3.72 3.75
CA ASP A 310 -25.58 -3.71 4.94
C ASP A 310 -26.90 -4.49 4.78
N ASN A 311 -27.34 -4.71 3.53
CA ASN A 311 -28.53 -5.49 3.23
C ASN A 311 -28.27 -7.01 3.15
N HIS A 312 -27.01 -7.42 3.02
CA HIS A 312 -26.64 -8.82 2.81
C HIS A 312 -26.96 -9.69 4.03
N GLU A 313 -27.60 -10.84 3.81
CA GLU A 313 -28.09 -11.72 4.88
C GLU A 313 -26.96 -12.21 5.80
N LEU A 314 -25.83 -12.63 5.23
CA LEU A 314 -24.65 -13.04 6.00
C LEU A 314 -24.11 -11.94 6.92
N ILE A 315 -24.10 -10.69 6.45
CA ILE A 315 -23.60 -9.57 7.23
C ILE A 315 -24.57 -9.28 8.39
N LYS A 316 -25.88 -9.37 8.13
CA LYS A 316 -26.91 -9.29 9.17
C LYS A 316 -26.78 -10.43 10.19
N MET A 317 -26.52 -11.66 9.76
CA MET A 317 -26.29 -12.80 10.65
C MET A 317 -25.02 -12.62 11.50
N PHE A 318 -23.94 -12.11 10.90
CA PHE A 318 -22.66 -11.89 11.56
C PHE A 318 -22.77 -10.86 12.69
N PHE A 319 -23.45 -9.74 12.43
CA PHE A 319 -23.63 -8.68 13.42
C PHE A 319 -24.82 -8.94 14.35
N GLY A 320 -25.98 -9.25 13.79
CA GLY A 320 -27.25 -9.40 14.52
C GLY A 320 -27.37 -10.65 15.38
N GLY A 321 -26.24 -11.33 15.68
CA GLY A 321 -26.09 -12.53 16.50
C GLY A 321 -27.40 -13.12 16.97
N LYS A 322 -27.89 -14.14 16.24
CA LYS A 322 -29.23 -14.76 16.39
C LYS A 322 -29.74 -14.64 17.83
N THR A 323 -30.56 -13.63 18.08
CA THR A 323 -31.44 -13.58 19.23
C THR A 323 -32.84 -13.79 18.70
N GLU A 324 -33.36 -14.96 19.07
CA GLU A 324 -34.75 -15.36 19.18
C GLU A 324 -35.36 -16.28 18.10
N SER A 325 -35.91 -17.38 18.63
CA SER A 325 -37.05 -18.16 18.14
C SER A 325 -36.82 -19.21 17.04
N SER A 326 -35.84 -20.08 17.24
CA SER A 326 -35.98 -21.51 16.91
C SER A 326 -35.11 -22.28 17.91
N GLY A 327 -35.73 -23.14 18.72
CA GLY A 327 -35.07 -23.92 19.78
C GLY A 327 -34.10 -24.96 19.24
N GLY A 328 -32.97 -24.51 18.73
CA GLY A 328 -31.80 -25.30 18.39
C GLY A 328 -30.58 -24.60 18.95
N ASP A 329 -29.81 -25.36 19.71
CA ASP A 329 -28.57 -24.99 20.38
C ASP A 329 -27.59 -24.23 19.46
N GLY A 330 -26.69 -23.44 20.05
CA GLY A 330 -25.68 -22.67 19.32
C GLY A 330 -24.88 -23.52 18.32
N LEU A 331 -24.42 -22.92 17.22
CA LEU A 331 -23.52 -23.54 16.22
C LEU A 331 -23.71 -25.07 16.12
N SER A 332 -24.89 -25.51 15.65
CA SER A 332 -25.12 -26.94 15.42
C SER A 332 -23.95 -27.47 14.60
N TYR A 333 -23.24 -28.46 15.15
CA TYR A 333 -22.24 -29.20 14.39
C TYR A 333 -22.91 -29.65 13.07
N ALA A 334 -22.15 -29.56 11.97
CA ALA A 334 -22.63 -30.01 10.68
C ALA A 334 -23.09 -31.47 10.79
N THR A 335 -24.26 -31.78 10.23
CA THR A 335 -24.76 -33.15 10.15
C THR A 335 -23.90 -33.92 9.17
N GLU A 336 -23.32 -35.04 9.60
CA GLU A 336 -22.64 -35.94 8.67
C GLU A 336 -23.67 -36.54 7.70
N HIS A 337 -23.38 -36.45 6.41
CA HIS A 337 -24.23 -37.01 5.37
C HIS A 337 -23.83 -38.47 5.11
N PRO A 338 -24.76 -39.44 5.06
CA PRO A 338 -24.46 -40.81 4.69
C PRO A 338 -24.17 -40.88 3.19
N ILE A 339 -22.90 -40.71 2.83
CA ILE A 339 -22.42 -40.57 1.45
C ILE A 339 -22.84 -41.79 0.60
N ASP A 340 -22.80 -42.98 1.19
CA ASP A 340 -23.14 -44.25 0.54
C ASP A 340 -24.63 -44.32 0.11
N ASP A 341 -25.50 -43.53 0.74
CA ASP A 341 -26.93 -43.48 0.43
C ASP A 341 -27.26 -42.44 -0.66
N ILE A 342 -26.29 -41.62 -1.06
CA ILE A 342 -26.48 -40.57 -2.06
C ILE A 342 -26.29 -41.14 -3.47
N GLN A 343 -27.37 -41.17 -4.24
CA GLN A 343 -27.30 -41.52 -5.66
C GLN A 343 -26.43 -40.53 -6.45
N ASP A 344 -25.52 -41.08 -7.24
CA ASP A 344 -24.56 -40.37 -8.09
C ASP A 344 -23.67 -39.39 -7.32
N ALA A 345 -23.30 -39.75 -6.07
CA ALA A 345 -22.45 -38.92 -5.22
C ALA A 345 -21.15 -38.49 -5.92
N HIS A 346 -20.52 -39.39 -6.68
CA HIS A 346 -19.29 -39.09 -7.42
C HIS A 346 -19.47 -38.09 -8.57
N ASP A 347 -20.65 -38.05 -9.20
CA ASP A 347 -20.93 -37.11 -10.29
C ASP A 347 -21.33 -35.74 -9.74
N LYS A 348 -22.11 -35.71 -8.66
CA LYS A 348 -22.57 -34.47 -8.01
C LYS A 348 -21.47 -33.80 -7.18
N PHE A 349 -20.63 -34.60 -6.52
CA PHE A 349 -19.63 -34.14 -5.57
C PHE A 349 -18.25 -34.75 -5.87
N PRO A 350 -17.64 -34.42 -7.05
CA PRO A 350 -16.39 -35.03 -7.46
C PRO A 350 -15.24 -34.63 -6.54
N LEU A 351 -14.43 -35.62 -6.17
CA LEU A 351 -13.22 -35.47 -5.36
C LEU A 351 -11.99 -35.60 -6.25
N ILE A 352 -11.11 -34.59 -6.20
CA ILE A 352 -9.81 -34.61 -6.89
C ILE A 352 -8.67 -35.05 -5.96
N TYR A 353 -8.94 -35.09 -4.66
CA TYR A 353 -8.09 -35.64 -3.62
C TYR A 353 -8.93 -36.40 -2.60
N ASP A 354 -8.29 -37.31 -1.85
CA ASP A 354 -8.94 -38.06 -0.79
C ASP A 354 -9.68 -37.14 0.20
N ALA A 355 -10.78 -37.60 0.76
CA ALA A 355 -11.53 -36.86 1.78
C ALA A 355 -12.07 -37.85 2.81
N ASP A 356 -11.99 -37.49 4.09
CA ASP A 356 -12.72 -38.19 5.14
C ASP A 356 -14.22 -37.82 5.12
N SER A 357 -15.03 -38.53 5.92
CA SER A 357 -16.49 -38.33 5.99
C SER A 357 -16.88 -36.89 6.33
N SER A 358 -16.12 -36.24 7.21
CA SER A 358 -16.38 -34.87 7.64
C SER A 358 -16.08 -33.85 6.54
N GLN A 359 -14.97 -34.04 5.81
CA GLN A 359 -14.58 -33.20 4.68
C GLN A 359 -15.55 -33.34 3.51
N HIS A 360 -16.04 -34.56 3.26
CA HIS A 360 -17.02 -34.81 2.22
C HIS A 360 -18.42 -34.28 2.59
N SER A 361 -18.81 -34.35 3.86
CA SER A 361 -20.07 -33.72 4.31
C SER A 361 -20.03 -32.20 4.12
N ALA A 362 -18.91 -31.55 4.46
CA ALA A 362 -18.72 -30.12 4.22
C ALA A 362 -18.75 -29.75 2.73
N LEU A 363 -18.29 -30.66 1.86
CA LEU A 363 -18.36 -30.50 0.40
C LEU A 363 -19.81 -30.46 -0.08
N ILE A 364 -20.63 -31.43 0.37
CA ILE A 364 -22.05 -31.54 0.01
C ILE A 364 -22.78 -30.25 0.39
N ASP A 365 -22.65 -29.84 1.66
CA ASP A 365 -23.30 -28.63 2.16
C ASP A 365 -22.93 -27.38 1.35
N ALA A 366 -21.66 -27.22 0.97
CA ALA A 366 -21.20 -26.08 0.19
C ALA A 366 -21.72 -26.10 -1.26
N VAL A 367 -21.79 -27.29 -1.87
CA VAL A 367 -22.34 -27.47 -3.22
C VAL A 367 -23.86 -27.31 -3.22
N GLU A 368 -24.55 -27.56 -2.11
CA GLU A 368 -25.98 -27.25 -1.95
C GLU A 368 -26.26 -25.77 -1.66
N GLY A 369 -25.22 -25.00 -1.32
CA GLY A 369 -25.30 -23.55 -1.11
C GLY A 369 -25.45 -23.13 0.35
N HIS A 370 -25.18 -24.02 1.30
CA HIS A 370 -25.14 -23.69 2.72
C HIS A 370 -23.90 -22.85 3.06
N ASN A 371 -24.04 -22.00 4.07
CA ASN A 371 -22.96 -21.18 4.62
C ASN A 371 -22.32 -21.91 5.79
N LEU A 372 -21.01 -22.13 5.73
CA LEU A 372 -20.30 -23.06 6.62
C LEU A 372 -19.07 -22.42 7.23
N VAL A 373 -18.75 -22.83 8.45
CA VAL A 373 -17.46 -22.55 9.10
C VAL A 373 -16.75 -23.89 9.27
N ILE A 374 -15.62 -24.06 8.59
CA ILE A 374 -14.80 -25.27 8.68
C ILE A 374 -13.61 -24.98 9.59
N GLU A 375 -13.60 -25.65 10.74
CA GLU A 375 -12.47 -25.61 11.68
C GLU A 375 -11.66 -26.91 11.58
N GLY A 376 -10.34 -26.82 11.72
CA GLY A 376 -9.53 -28.01 11.86
C GLY A 376 -8.14 -27.71 12.45
N PRO A 377 -7.48 -28.68 13.11
CA PRO A 377 -6.09 -28.54 13.55
C PRO A 377 -5.07 -28.42 12.38
N PRO A 378 -3.86 -27.92 12.60
CA PRO A 378 -2.80 -27.95 11.60
C PRO A 378 -2.57 -29.37 11.06
N GLY A 379 -2.43 -29.53 9.74
CA GLY A 379 -2.25 -30.84 9.11
C GLY A 379 -3.54 -31.61 8.79
N SER A 380 -4.72 -31.11 9.18
CA SER A 380 -6.03 -31.77 8.95
C SER A 380 -6.53 -31.76 7.49
N GLY A 381 -5.65 -31.55 6.50
CA GLY A 381 -6.07 -31.52 5.10
C GLY A 381 -6.89 -30.29 4.67
N LYS A 382 -6.95 -29.18 5.42
CA LYS A 382 -7.73 -27.97 5.03
C LYS A 382 -7.57 -27.52 3.57
N SER A 383 -6.33 -27.40 3.09
CA SER A 383 -6.09 -27.02 1.69
C SER A 383 -6.62 -28.06 0.71
N GLN A 384 -6.62 -29.34 1.08
CA GLN A 384 -7.18 -30.44 0.30
C GLN A 384 -8.71 -30.33 0.24
N THR A 385 -9.36 -30.11 1.38
CA THR A 385 -10.80 -29.84 1.48
C THR A 385 -11.22 -28.64 0.62
N ILE A 386 -10.48 -27.53 0.69
CA ILE A 386 -10.72 -26.34 -0.14
C ILE A 386 -10.62 -26.69 -1.62
N THR A 387 -9.61 -27.47 -2.01
CA THR A 387 -9.39 -27.81 -3.42
C THR A 387 -10.52 -28.70 -3.96
N ASN A 388 -10.98 -29.68 -3.16
CA ASN A 388 -12.15 -30.51 -3.48
C ASN A 388 -13.44 -29.66 -3.58
N LEU A 389 -13.61 -28.68 -2.69
CA LEU A 389 -14.75 -27.77 -2.72
C LEU A 389 -14.79 -26.93 -3.99
N ILE A 390 -13.65 -26.36 -4.37
CA ILE A 390 -13.52 -25.60 -5.62
C ILE A 390 -13.82 -26.51 -6.82
N SER A 391 -13.27 -27.73 -6.88
CA SER A 391 -13.49 -28.63 -8.01
C SER A 391 -14.94 -29.06 -8.14
N ALA A 392 -15.61 -29.41 -7.04
CA ALA A 392 -17.02 -29.78 -7.07
C ALA A 392 -17.92 -28.60 -7.47
N CYS A 393 -17.65 -27.40 -6.98
CA CYS A 393 -18.36 -26.21 -7.42
C CYS A 393 -18.19 -25.94 -8.93
N ILE A 394 -16.96 -26.08 -9.46
CA ILE A 394 -16.68 -25.94 -10.90
C ILE A 394 -17.44 -26.98 -11.71
N ALA A 395 -17.43 -28.25 -11.27
CA ALA A 395 -18.16 -29.33 -11.94
C ALA A 395 -19.68 -29.08 -12.01
N ASN A 396 -20.23 -28.42 -10.98
CA ASN A 396 -21.63 -28.00 -10.93
C ASN A 396 -21.90 -26.64 -11.61
N GLY A 397 -20.95 -26.11 -12.41
CA GLY A 397 -21.12 -24.86 -13.15
C GLY A 397 -21.18 -23.60 -12.28
N LYS A 398 -20.78 -23.67 -11.00
CA LYS A 398 -20.75 -22.52 -10.10
C LYS A 398 -19.50 -21.67 -10.34
N LYS A 399 -19.61 -20.37 -10.03
CA LYS A 399 -18.47 -19.45 -9.96
C LYS A 399 -17.91 -19.45 -8.54
N VAL A 400 -16.60 -19.52 -8.39
CA VAL A 400 -15.94 -19.57 -7.09
C VAL A 400 -14.96 -18.42 -6.97
N LEU A 401 -15.08 -17.64 -5.89
CA LEU A 401 -14.10 -16.65 -5.46
C LEU A 401 -13.40 -17.17 -4.21
N PHE A 402 -12.13 -17.55 -4.35
CA PHE A 402 -11.30 -17.98 -3.23
C PHE A 402 -10.43 -16.82 -2.74
N VAL A 403 -10.60 -16.44 -1.47
CA VAL A 403 -9.86 -15.34 -0.84
C VAL A 403 -9.07 -15.89 0.35
N ALA A 404 -7.80 -15.48 0.47
CA ALA A 404 -6.97 -15.79 1.62
C ALA A 404 -6.04 -14.61 1.92
N GLU A 405 -5.69 -14.43 3.19
CA GLU A 405 -4.79 -13.37 3.63
C GLU A 405 -3.35 -13.56 3.10
N LYS A 406 -2.86 -14.81 3.14
CA LYS A 406 -1.47 -15.13 2.81
C LYS A 406 -1.33 -15.68 1.40
N MET A 407 -0.35 -15.16 0.65
CA MET A 407 -0.01 -15.64 -0.69
C MET A 407 0.34 -17.13 -0.71
N ALA A 408 1.00 -17.63 0.34
CA ALA A 408 1.32 -19.04 0.47
C ALA A 408 0.06 -19.95 0.45
N ALA A 409 -1.05 -19.51 1.06
CA ALA A 409 -2.28 -20.27 1.06
C ALA A 409 -2.92 -20.34 -0.34
N LEU A 410 -2.92 -19.20 -1.06
CA LEU A 410 -3.38 -19.14 -2.45
C LEU A 410 -2.54 -20.05 -3.35
N ASN A 411 -1.21 -19.97 -3.24
CA ASN A 411 -0.28 -20.77 -4.05
C ASN A 411 -0.42 -22.28 -3.79
N VAL A 412 -0.65 -22.70 -2.54
CA VAL A 412 -0.86 -24.12 -2.21
C VAL A 412 -2.11 -24.68 -2.89
N VAL A 413 -3.22 -23.94 -2.84
CA VAL A 413 -4.48 -24.36 -3.47
C VAL A 413 -4.36 -24.36 -4.99
N LYS A 414 -3.76 -23.30 -5.55
CA LYS A 414 -3.52 -23.20 -7.00
C LYS A 414 -2.66 -24.34 -7.53
N ASN A 415 -1.54 -24.64 -6.87
CA ASN A 415 -0.67 -25.74 -7.29
C ASN A 415 -1.35 -27.11 -7.22
N ARG A 416 -2.35 -27.28 -6.34
CA ARG A 416 -3.17 -28.49 -6.27
C ARG A 416 -4.15 -28.55 -7.44
N LEU A 417 -4.83 -27.45 -7.74
CA LEU A 417 -5.73 -27.35 -8.91
C LEU A 417 -4.97 -27.58 -10.23
N ASP A 418 -3.75 -27.03 -10.37
CA ASP A 418 -2.88 -27.29 -11.53
C ASP A 418 -2.54 -28.77 -11.69
N LYS A 419 -2.18 -29.46 -10.59
CA LYS A 419 -1.86 -30.88 -10.60
C LYS A 419 -3.04 -31.77 -10.94
N ALA A 420 -4.26 -31.27 -10.75
CA ALA A 420 -5.51 -31.90 -11.14
C ALA A 420 -6.00 -31.43 -12.52
N ASP A 421 -5.16 -30.73 -13.30
CA ASP A 421 -5.49 -30.15 -14.62
C ASP A 421 -6.65 -29.14 -14.60
N LEU A 422 -7.00 -28.61 -13.43
CA LEU A 422 -8.02 -27.57 -13.26
C LEU A 422 -7.45 -26.15 -13.29
N GLY A 423 -6.13 -26.00 -13.43
CA GLY A 423 -5.45 -24.71 -13.45
C GLY A 423 -5.96 -23.73 -14.52
N ASP A 424 -6.37 -24.24 -15.69
CA ASP A 424 -6.90 -23.40 -16.77
C ASP A 424 -8.24 -22.73 -16.42
N PHE A 425 -8.98 -23.27 -15.44
CA PHE A 425 -10.23 -22.68 -14.94
C PHE A 425 -10.00 -21.61 -13.85
N CYS A 426 -8.79 -21.50 -13.31
CA CYS A 426 -8.48 -20.67 -12.15
C CYS A 426 -7.92 -19.31 -12.58
N LEU A 427 -8.65 -18.21 -12.41
CA LEU A 427 -8.10 -16.86 -12.66
C LEU A 427 -7.44 -16.33 -11.39
N GLU A 428 -6.13 -16.12 -11.42
CA GLU A 428 -5.38 -15.53 -10.32
C GLU A 428 -5.50 -14.00 -10.35
N LEU A 429 -6.04 -13.41 -9.28
CA LEU A 429 -6.11 -11.96 -9.09
C LEU A 429 -5.17 -11.58 -7.95
N HIS A 430 -3.92 -11.25 -8.29
CA HIS A 430 -2.92 -10.73 -7.35
C HIS A 430 -2.78 -9.20 -7.52
N SER A 431 -2.51 -8.50 -6.42
CA SER A 431 -2.47 -7.02 -6.34
C SER A 431 -1.28 -6.32 -7.01
N HIS A 432 -0.67 -6.89 -8.06
CA HIS A 432 0.46 -6.26 -8.76
C HIS A 432 0.25 -6.18 -10.28
N LYS A 433 0.25 -4.96 -10.84
CA LYS A 433 -0.06 -4.71 -12.26
C LYS A 433 0.95 -5.25 -13.28
N THR A 434 2.12 -5.76 -12.86
CA THR A 434 2.95 -6.68 -13.67
C THR A 434 2.11 -7.87 -14.18
N HIS A 435 0.94 -8.12 -13.58
CA HIS A 435 -0.05 -9.09 -14.01
C HIS A 435 -1.14 -8.60 -14.97
N LYS A 436 -1.29 -7.33 -15.38
CA LYS A 436 -2.31 -6.99 -16.41
C LYS A 436 -2.03 -7.72 -17.72
N LEU A 437 -0.77 -7.64 -18.20
CA LEU A 437 -0.33 -8.41 -19.36
C LEU A 437 -0.43 -9.92 -19.11
N LYS A 438 -0.06 -10.40 -17.92
CA LYS A 438 -0.17 -11.83 -17.57
C LYS A 438 -1.63 -12.31 -17.55
N ILE A 439 -2.55 -11.53 -17.00
CA ILE A 439 -4.00 -11.77 -16.98
C ILE A 439 -4.51 -11.80 -18.41
N LEU A 440 -4.15 -10.82 -19.24
CA LEU A 440 -4.52 -10.80 -20.66
C LEU A 440 -3.95 -12.01 -21.40
N GLN A 441 -2.72 -12.42 -21.12
CA GLN A 441 -2.09 -13.63 -21.68
C GLN A 441 -2.81 -14.90 -21.21
N ASP A 442 -3.15 -15.00 -19.93
CA ASP A 442 -3.87 -16.13 -19.35
C ASP A 442 -5.29 -16.23 -19.91
N LEU A 443 -5.99 -15.11 -20.07
CA LEU A 443 -7.28 -15.02 -20.74
C LEU A 443 -7.17 -15.44 -22.21
N THR A 444 -6.16 -14.94 -22.93
CA THR A 444 -5.91 -15.30 -24.34
C THR A 444 -5.62 -16.79 -24.50
N LYS A 445 -4.79 -17.36 -23.61
CA LYS A 445 -4.48 -18.79 -23.58
C LYS A 445 -5.73 -19.63 -23.40
N ARG A 446 -6.66 -19.21 -22.53
CA ARG A 446 -7.93 -19.90 -22.29
C ARG A 446 -8.89 -19.79 -23.47
N LEU A 447 -9.03 -18.60 -24.05
CA LEU A 447 -9.85 -18.37 -25.24
C LEU A 447 -9.36 -19.23 -26.42
N ASN A 448 -8.05 -19.41 -26.56
CA ASN A 448 -7.48 -20.27 -27.61
C ASN A 448 -7.68 -21.77 -27.37
N LYS A 449 -7.88 -22.21 -26.12
CA LYS A 449 -8.22 -23.61 -25.77
C LYS A 449 -9.70 -23.95 -25.97
N GLN A 450 -10.58 -22.95 -26.14
CA GLN A 450 -12.01 -23.15 -26.43
C GLN A 450 -12.31 -23.43 -27.92
N LYS A 451 -11.29 -23.45 -28.79
CA LYS A 451 -11.37 -23.96 -30.17
C LYS A 451 -10.80 -25.36 -30.23
#